data_AF-A0A7C3GW53-F1
#
_entry.id   AF-A0A7C3GW53-F1
#
_cell.length_a   1.000
_cell.length_b   1.000
_cell.length_c   1.000
_cell.angle_alpha   90.00
_cell.angle_beta   90.00
_cell.angle_gamma   90.00
#
_symmetry.space_group_name_H-M   'P 1'
#
loop_
_entity.id
_entity.type
_entity.pdbx_description
1 polymer ?
#
loop_
_entity_poly.entity_id
_entity_poly.type
_entity_poly.pdbx_seq_one_letter_code
_entity_poly.pdbx_strand_id
1 'polypeptide(L)'
;MSRKVCVVTGSRADYGLLRWVMQGIKEHPSMDLSVLATGMHLSPEFGLTWKEIEKDGFVIDVRVEMLLSSDSPSGVAKSVGLGVMGFADALELVEPDLILVLGDRYEILAAVIAALMHRIPVAHLHGGEITRGAVDEQIR
;
A
#
# COMPACT_ATOMS: atom_id res chain seq x y z
N MET A 1 -0.13 -21.19 -14.27
CA MET A 1 -0.48 -20.64 -12.94
C MET A 1 -0.73 -19.16 -13.11
N SER A 2 -1.75 -18.63 -12.43
CA SER A 2 -1.99 -17.19 -12.36
C SER A 2 -0.97 -16.55 -11.42
N ARG A 3 -0.49 -15.34 -11.71
CA ARG A 3 0.44 -14.61 -10.83
C ARG A 3 -0.35 -13.72 -9.88
N LYS A 4 -0.12 -13.85 -8.58
CA LYS A 4 -0.76 -13.01 -7.57
C LYS A 4 -0.04 -11.67 -7.45
N VAL A 5 -0.69 -10.60 -7.90
CA VAL A 5 -0.19 -9.22 -7.82
C VAL A 5 -0.91 -8.52 -6.67
N CYS A 6 -0.16 -8.20 -5.63
CA CYS A 6 -0.68 -7.54 -4.44
C CYS A 6 -0.46 -6.02 -4.53
N VAL A 7 -1.53 -5.26 -4.62
CA VAL A 7 -1.49 -3.79 -4.68
C VAL A 7 -1.63 -3.24 -3.26
N VAL A 8 -0.70 -2.39 -2.85
CA VAL A 8 -0.78 -1.67 -1.57
C VAL A 8 -1.22 -0.23 -1.83
N THR A 9 -2.26 0.20 -1.13
CA THR A 9 -2.82 1.55 -1.24
C THR A 9 -3.04 2.16 0.15
N GLY A 10 -2.61 3.40 0.33
CA GLY A 10 -2.56 4.08 1.64
C GLY A 10 -3.51 5.26 1.76
N SER A 11 -3.93 5.82 0.63
CA SER A 11 -4.79 7.01 0.61
C SER A 11 -5.61 7.10 -0.67
N ARG A 12 -6.68 7.89 -0.62
CA ARG A 12 -7.52 8.16 -1.80
C ARG A 12 -6.72 8.71 -2.99
N ALA A 13 -5.63 9.44 -2.74
CA ALA A 13 -4.81 10.02 -3.80
C ALA A 13 -4.08 8.93 -4.61
N ASP A 14 -3.41 7.98 -3.94
CA ASP A 14 -2.74 6.87 -4.62
C ASP A 14 -3.76 5.88 -5.20
N TYR A 15 -4.84 5.56 -4.47
CA TYR A 15 -5.90 4.68 -4.97
C TYR A 15 -6.50 5.17 -6.30
N GLY A 16 -6.78 6.47 -6.41
CA GLY A 16 -7.36 7.04 -7.63
C GLY A 16 -6.51 6.81 -8.88
N LEU A 17 -5.18 6.82 -8.73
CA LEU A 17 -4.22 6.52 -9.80
C LEU A 17 -4.11 5.02 -10.06
N LEU A 18 -4.14 4.21 -9.00
CA LEU A 18 -4.02 2.76 -9.07
C LEU A 18 -5.28 2.06 -9.59
N ARG A 19 -6.45 2.70 -9.51
CA ARG A 19 -7.76 2.10 -9.86
C ARG A 19 -7.75 1.37 -11.20
N TRP A 20 -7.26 2.01 -12.26
CA TRP A 20 -7.26 1.41 -13.60
C TRP A 20 -6.23 0.29 -13.75
N VAL A 21 -5.11 0.39 -13.03
CA VAL A 21 -4.11 -0.68 -12.95
C VAL A 21 -4.70 -1.89 -12.24
N MET A 22 -5.37 -1.68 -11.10
CA MET A 22 -6.07 -2.73 -10.35
C MET A 22 -7.15 -3.40 -11.21
N GLN A 23 -7.95 -2.62 -11.95
CA GLN A 23 -8.96 -3.16 -12.85
C GLN A 23 -8.33 -4.03 -13.94
N GLY A 24 -7.24 -3.54 -14.56
CA GLY A 24 -6.51 -4.29 -15.58
C GLY A 24 -5.93 -5.62 -15.06
N ILE A 25 -5.39 -5.63 -13.83
CA ILE A 25 -4.91 -6.86 -13.17
C ILE A 25 -6.09 -7.81 -12.94
N LYS A 26 -7.19 -7.31 -12.38
CA LYS A 26 -8.39 -8.10 -12.05
C LYS A 26 -9.02 -8.76 -13.28
N GLU A 27 -8.98 -8.11 -14.44
CA GLU A 27 -9.55 -8.62 -15.69
C GLU A 27 -8.57 -9.52 -16.47
N HIS A 28 -7.31 -9.60 -16.07
CA HIS A 28 -6.30 -10.33 -16.82
C HIS A 28 -6.38 -11.85 -16.53
N PRO A 29 -6.46 -12.73 -17.55
CA PRO A 29 -6.69 -14.16 -17.36
C PRO A 29 -5.52 -14.94 -16.72
N SER A 30 -4.41 -14.27 -16.44
CA SER A 30 -3.20 -14.87 -15.86
C SER A 30 -2.67 -14.10 -14.65
N MET A 31 -3.48 -13.20 -14.10
CA MET A 31 -3.15 -12.47 -12.88
C MET A 31 -4.30 -12.54 -11.90
N ASP A 32 -3.95 -12.64 -10.62
CA ASP A 32 -4.90 -12.57 -9.52
C ASP A 32 -4.60 -11.29 -8.73
N LEU A 33 -5.59 -10.39 -8.66
CA LEU A 33 -5.45 -9.17 -7.86
C LEU A 33 -5.63 -9.49 -6.38
N SER A 34 -4.68 -9.05 -5.56
CA SER A 34 -4.84 -8.90 -4.11
C SER A 34 -4.67 -7.43 -3.74
N VAL A 35 -5.37 -6.97 -2.69
CA VAL A 35 -5.36 -5.58 -2.24
C VAL A 35 -5.09 -5.50 -0.75
N LEU A 36 -4.06 -4.74 -0.37
CA LEU A 36 -3.84 -4.31 1.01
C LEU A 36 -4.14 -2.83 1.13
N ALA A 37 -5.07 -2.50 2.03
CA ALA A 37 -5.39 -1.11 2.36
C ALA A 37 -4.75 -0.73 3.69
N THR A 38 -4.16 0.46 3.76
CA THR A 38 -3.52 0.97 4.98
C THR A 38 -3.73 2.48 5.13
N GLY A 39 -3.06 3.09 6.10
CA GLY A 39 -2.90 4.53 6.18
C GLY A 39 -4.22 5.27 6.33
N MET A 40 -4.37 6.33 5.54
CA MET A 40 -5.54 7.20 5.55
C MET A 40 -6.82 6.47 5.13
N HIS A 41 -6.75 5.34 4.43
CA HIS A 41 -7.95 4.57 4.11
C HIS A 41 -8.68 4.10 5.35
N LEU A 42 -7.96 3.75 6.42
CA LEU A 42 -8.50 3.14 7.62
C LEU A 42 -8.84 4.14 8.73
N SER A 43 -8.41 5.40 8.58
CA SER A 43 -8.63 6.43 9.58
C SER A 43 -10.01 7.11 9.42
N PRO A 44 -10.79 7.25 10.52
CA PRO A 44 -12.03 8.02 10.54
C PRO A 44 -11.84 9.49 10.16
N GLU A 45 -10.70 10.09 10.51
CA GLU A 45 -10.39 11.51 10.24
C GLU A 45 -10.31 11.80 8.74
N PHE A 46 -9.96 10.79 7.94
CA PHE A 46 -9.89 10.86 6.48
C PHE A 46 -11.09 10.20 5.79
N GLY A 47 -12.16 9.88 6.53
CA GLY A 47 -13.44 9.45 5.98
C GLY A 47 -13.59 7.95 5.70
N LEU A 48 -12.68 7.09 6.20
CA LEU A 48 -12.73 5.63 5.98
C LEU A 48 -12.81 5.26 4.49
N THR A 49 -11.90 5.83 3.69
CA THR A 49 -11.92 5.70 2.22
C THR A 49 -11.67 4.28 1.71
N TRP A 50 -11.34 3.30 2.57
CA TRP A 50 -11.41 1.88 2.21
C TRP A 50 -12.80 1.47 1.68
N LYS A 51 -13.86 2.15 2.13
CA LYS A 51 -15.23 1.92 1.65
C LYS A 51 -15.41 2.27 0.18
N GLU A 52 -14.63 3.24 -0.33
CA GLU A 52 -14.67 3.61 -1.75
C GLU A 52 -14.05 2.51 -2.60
N ILE A 53 -12.97 1.88 -2.12
CA ILE A 53 -12.32 0.72 -2.76
C ILE A 53 -13.32 -0.44 -2.91
N GLU A 54 -14.03 -0.78 -1.83
CA GLU A 54 -15.04 -1.85 -1.87
C GLU A 54 -16.25 -1.48 -2.73
N LYS A 55 -16.69 -0.22 -2.68
CA LYS A 55 -17.79 0.28 -3.51
C LYS A 55 -17.47 0.20 -5.01
N ASP A 56 -16.21 0.39 -5.39
CA ASP A 56 -15.73 0.22 -6.76
C ASP A 56 -15.61 -1.27 -7.18
N GLY A 57 -15.91 -2.20 -6.27
CA GLY A 57 -15.97 -3.64 -6.55
C GLY A 57 -14.64 -4.38 -6.36
N PHE A 58 -13.67 -3.77 -5.67
CA PHE A 58 -12.45 -4.46 -5.25
C PHE A 58 -12.65 -5.12 -3.88
N VAL A 59 -11.98 -6.25 -3.67
CA VAL A 59 -11.95 -6.93 -2.36
C VAL A 59 -10.65 -6.55 -1.69
N ILE A 60 -10.71 -6.09 -0.45
CA ILE A 60 -9.53 -5.82 0.38
C ILE A 60 -9.22 -7.09 1.16
N ASP A 61 -8.07 -7.72 0.88
CA ASP A 61 -7.67 -8.97 1.54
C ASP A 61 -7.24 -8.71 2.98
N VAL A 62 -6.45 -7.66 3.20
CA VAL A 62 -5.98 -7.27 4.55
C VAL A 62 -6.03 -5.75 4.71
N ARG A 63 -6.51 -5.32 5.88
CA ARG A 63 -6.46 -3.92 6.32
C ARG A 63 -5.34 -3.80 7.35
N VAL A 64 -4.28 -3.09 7.01
CA VAL A 64 -3.11 -2.91 7.87
C VAL A 64 -3.23 -1.59 8.63
N GLU A 65 -3.67 -1.65 9.88
CA GLU A 65 -3.75 -0.49 10.76
C GLU A 65 -2.35 -0.06 11.21
N MET A 66 -1.92 1.14 10.81
CA MET A 66 -0.58 1.65 11.14
C MET A 66 -0.55 3.09 11.65
N LEU A 67 -1.61 3.87 11.45
CA LEU A 67 -1.60 5.29 11.83
C LEU A 67 -1.81 5.47 13.33
N LEU A 68 -0.85 6.13 13.96
CA LEU A 68 -1.08 6.76 15.25
C LEU A 68 -1.77 8.12 15.05
N SER A 69 -2.66 8.51 15.98
CA SER A 69 -3.25 9.85 16.03
C SER A 69 -2.21 10.86 16.54
N SER A 70 -1.15 11.07 15.75
CA SER A 70 -0.07 12.01 16.01
C SER A 70 0.76 12.26 14.74
N ASP A 71 0.77 13.51 14.28
CA ASP A 71 1.62 13.97 13.17
C ASP A 71 3.02 14.42 13.60
N SER A 72 3.39 14.25 14.87
CA SER A 72 4.76 14.52 15.33
C SER A 72 5.76 13.61 14.59
N PRO A 73 7.02 14.03 14.38
CA PRO A 73 8.03 13.18 13.75
C PRO A 73 8.19 11.81 14.42
N SER A 74 8.09 11.76 15.76
CA SER A 74 8.10 10.49 16.51
C SER A 74 6.84 9.65 16.25
N GLY A 75 5.68 10.29 16.11
CA GLY A 75 4.43 9.62 15.76
C GLY A 75 4.51 8.96 14.39
N VAL A 76 4.96 9.70 13.37
CA VAL A 76 5.15 9.18 12.00
C VAL A 76 6.14 8.01 12.01
N ALA A 77 7.30 8.14 12.67
CA ALA A 77 8.28 7.06 12.75
C ALA A 77 7.72 5.79 13.42
N LYS A 78 6.92 5.95 14.48
CA LYS A 78 6.24 4.82 15.12
C LYS A 78 5.17 4.20 14.21
N SER A 79 4.41 5.02 13.47
CA SER A 79 3.46 4.53 12.49
C SER A 79 4.15 3.68 11.43
N VAL A 80 5.31 4.10 10.91
CA VAL A 80 6.12 3.28 9.99
C VAL A 80 6.49 1.94 10.63
N GLY A 81 6.97 1.94 11.87
CA GLY A 81 7.30 0.70 12.59
C GLY A 81 6.10 -0.24 12.76
N LEU A 82 4.92 0.29 13.10
CA LEU A 82 3.67 -0.47 13.15
C LEU A 82 3.29 -1.02 11.77
N GLY A 83 3.45 -0.21 10.72
CA GLY A 83 3.21 -0.61 9.34
C GLY A 83 4.10 -1.80 8.95
N VAL A 84 5.41 -1.75 9.23
CA VAL A 84 6.32 -2.85 8.92
C VAL A 84 5.88 -4.15 9.62
N MET A 85 5.50 -4.09 10.90
CA MET A 85 5.02 -5.26 11.63
C MET A 85 3.72 -5.81 11.02
N GLY A 86 2.74 -4.94 10.73
CA GLY A 86 1.47 -5.36 10.16
C GLY A 86 1.59 -5.88 8.71
N PHE A 87 2.48 -5.30 7.91
CA PHE A 87 2.76 -5.80 6.57
C PHE A 87 3.51 -7.13 6.57
N ALA A 88 4.38 -7.38 7.56
CA ALA A 88 5.01 -8.69 7.69
C ALA A 88 3.95 -9.81 7.85
N ASP A 89 2.97 -9.60 8.74
CA ASP A 89 1.87 -10.55 8.95
C ASP A 89 0.94 -10.63 7.72
N ALA A 90 0.64 -9.50 7.09
CA ALA A 90 -0.23 -9.46 5.91
C ALA A 90 0.39 -10.18 4.71
N LEU A 91 1.70 -10.03 4.48
CA LEU A 91 2.40 -10.69 3.37
C LEU A 91 2.58 -12.19 3.59
N GLU A 92 2.75 -12.63 4.85
CA GLU A 92 2.73 -14.05 5.20
C GLU A 92 1.36 -14.70 4.90
N LEU A 93 0.27 -13.97 5.15
CA LEU A 93 -1.09 -14.46 4.85
C LEU A 93 -1.40 -14.45 3.35
N VAL A 94 -1.02 -13.38 2.65
CA VAL A 94 -1.39 -13.16 1.24
C VAL A 94 -0.50 -13.97 0.30
N GLU A 95 0.76 -14.22 0.64
CA GLU A 95 1.77 -14.90 -0.19
C GLU A 95 1.75 -14.42 -1.66
N PRO A 96 2.06 -13.14 -1.95
CA PRO A 96 2.03 -12.62 -3.32
C PRO A 96 3.32 -12.92 -4.09
N ASP A 97 3.20 -13.05 -5.42
CA ASP A 97 4.34 -13.19 -6.33
C ASP A 97 5.05 -11.85 -6.60
N LEU A 98 4.32 -10.75 -6.42
CA LEU A 98 4.75 -9.38 -6.68
C LEU A 98 3.92 -8.44 -5.81
N ILE A 99 4.57 -7.45 -5.17
CA ILE A 99 3.85 -6.28 -4.67
C ILE A 99 3.95 -5.11 -5.65
N LEU A 100 2.86 -4.38 -5.82
CA LEU A 100 2.79 -3.15 -6.60
C LEU A 100 2.48 -1.98 -5.68
N VAL A 101 3.33 -0.96 -5.73
CA VAL A 101 3.23 0.24 -4.91
C VAL A 101 3.38 1.49 -5.76
N LEU A 102 2.85 2.62 -5.29
CA LEU A 102 2.92 3.90 -5.99
C LEU A 102 3.34 5.01 -5.04
N GLY A 103 4.27 5.84 -5.50
CA GLY A 103 4.69 7.06 -4.80
C GLY A 103 5.69 6.81 -3.69
N ASP A 104 5.87 7.80 -2.82
CA ASP A 104 7.00 7.95 -1.91
C ASP A 104 6.57 8.15 -0.46
N ARG A 105 5.30 7.88 -0.13
CA ARG A 105 4.79 8.06 1.23
C ARG A 105 5.34 7.03 2.21
N TYR A 106 5.40 7.41 3.48
CA TYR A 106 5.96 6.58 4.55
C TYR A 106 5.22 5.23 4.77
N GLU A 107 3.93 5.12 4.45
CA GLU A 107 3.24 3.82 4.47
C GLU A 107 3.72 2.86 3.38
N ILE A 108 4.12 3.39 2.22
CA ILE A 108 4.69 2.60 1.11
C ILE A 108 6.08 2.11 1.50
N LEU A 109 6.89 2.96 2.15
CA LEU A 109 8.17 2.54 2.72
C LEU A 109 8.01 1.34 3.66
N ALA A 110 7.01 1.38 4.55
CA ALA A 110 6.73 0.29 5.48
C ALA A 110 6.41 -1.02 4.75
N ALA A 111 5.56 -0.97 3.72
CA ALA A 111 5.20 -2.13 2.90
C ALA A 111 6.42 -2.70 2.14
N VAL A 112 7.26 -1.83 1.57
CA VAL A 112 8.44 -2.22 0.80
C VAL A 112 9.51 -2.84 1.70
N ILE A 113 9.73 -2.31 2.91
CA ILE A 113 10.64 -2.92 3.89
C ILE A 113 10.20 -4.35 4.22
N ALA A 114 8.92 -4.57 4.49
CA ALA A 114 8.38 -5.90 4.76
C ALA A 114 8.56 -6.83 3.56
N ALA A 115 8.17 -6.40 2.36
CA ALA A 115 8.31 -7.21 1.14
C ALA A 115 9.76 -7.59 0.84
N LEU A 116 10.72 -6.70 1.09
CA LEU A 116 12.15 -6.99 0.95
C LEU A 116 12.59 -8.13 1.86
N MET A 117 12.14 -8.16 3.12
CA MET A 117 12.46 -9.23 4.07
C MET A 117 11.83 -10.57 3.64
N HIS A 118 10.62 -10.54 3.07
CA HIS A 118 9.96 -11.71 2.49
C HIS A 118 10.55 -12.12 1.12
N ARG A 119 11.50 -11.35 0.58
CA ARG A 119 12.09 -11.55 -0.76
C ARG A 119 11.05 -11.52 -1.89
N ILE A 120 9.98 -10.75 -1.68
CA ILE A 120 8.93 -10.54 -2.68
C ILE A 120 9.36 -9.39 -3.60
N PRO A 121 9.36 -9.58 -4.93
CA PRO A 121 9.66 -8.51 -5.88
C PRO A 121 8.71 -7.32 -5.72
N VAL A 122 9.23 -6.11 -5.95
CA VAL A 122 8.47 -4.85 -5.85
C VAL A 122 8.41 -4.18 -7.21
N ALA A 123 7.20 -3.93 -7.70
CA ALA A 123 6.93 -3.02 -8.81
C ALA A 123 6.56 -1.64 -8.25
N HIS A 124 7.49 -0.68 -8.37
CA HIS A 124 7.31 0.67 -7.82
C HIS A 124 7.01 1.67 -8.94
N LEU A 125 5.82 2.27 -8.87
CA LEU A 125 5.38 3.31 -9.80
C LEU A 125 5.71 4.70 -9.23
N HIS A 126 6.11 5.62 -10.12
CA HIS A 126 6.44 7.02 -9.79
C HIS A 126 7.63 7.22 -8.81
N GLY A 127 8.51 6.24 -8.62
CA GLY A 127 9.69 6.39 -7.75
C GLY A 127 10.78 7.37 -8.23
N GLY A 128 10.75 7.81 -9.49
CA GLY A 128 11.80 8.66 -10.08
C GLY A 128 11.49 10.17 -10.16
N GLU A 129 10.34 10.62 -9.63
CA GLU A 129 9.91 12.02 -9.74
C GLU A 129 10.51 12.90 -8.63
N ILE A 130 10.76 14.19 -8.92
CA ILE A 130 11.34 15.12 -7.93
C ILE A 130 10.25 15.98 -7.28
N THR A 131 9.98 15.71 -6.00
CA THR A 131 9.08 16.42 -5.09
C THR A 131 9.87 17.33 -4.12
N ARG A 132 10.36 18.48 -4.62
CA ARG A 132 11.19 19.41 -3.82
C ARG A 132 10.51 19.84 -2.52
N GLY A 133 11.16 19.56 -1.39
CA GLY A 133 10.81 20.10 -0.07
C GLY A 133 9.89 19.23 0.80
N ALA A 134 9.45 18.06 0.30
CA ALA A 134 8.74 17.06 1.09
C ALA A 134 9.73 16.08 1.75
N VAL A 135 9.41 15.54 2.93
CA VAL A 135 10.21 14.47 3.56
C VAL A 135 10.21 13.21 2.69
N ASP A 136 9.10 12.98 1.99
CA ASP A 136 8.88 11.85 1.07
C ASP A 136 9.92 11.81 -0.08
N GLU A 137 10.57 12.93 -0.39
CA GLU A 137 11.71 12.98 -1.35
C GLU A 137 12.81 11.95 -1.04
N GLN A 138 13.06 11.66 0.24
CA GLN A 138 14.11 10.73 0.67
C GLN A 138 13.67 9.26 0.65
N ILE A 139 12.39 8.99 0.38
CA ILE A 139 11.75 7.66 0.53
C ILE A 139 11.67 6.90 -0.82
N ARG A 140 12.22 7.49 -1.88
CA ARG A 140 12.21 6.93 -3.24
C ARG A 140 13.09 5.70 -3.43
#